data_AF-V4XXY6-F1
#
_entry.id   AF-V4XXY6-F1
#
_cell.length_a   1.000
_cell.length_b   1.000
_cell.length_c   1.000
_cell.angle_alpha   90.00
_cell.angle_beta   90.00
_cell.angle_gamma   90.00
#
_symmetry.space_group_name_H-M   'P 1'
#
loop_
_entity.id
_entity.type
_entity.pdbx_description
1 polymer ?
#
loop_
_entity_poly.entity_id
_entity_poly.type
_entity_poly.pdbx_seq_one_letter_code
_entity_poly.pdbx_strand_id
1 'polypeptide(L)'
;MARSSWWFGVVLFPAVPALSILSGLASRTFLAASTSAEDLNVGVGITSFILGVVSFWGGIFVGVIVLVCLLGDVRVLRRTRVWSPSIAWPLVGIAHLAGVVLPSLFVLSVPLLSYYLYRRRELVHVE
;
A
#
# COMPACT_ATOMS: atom_id res chain seq x y z
N MET A 1 -2.86 -18.24 -23.24
CA MET A 1 -2.51 -18.17 -21.80
C MET A 1 -3.34 -17.06 -21.17
N ALA A 2 -4.10 -17.32 -20.11
CA ALA A 2 -4.88 -16.27 -19.46
C ALA A 2 -3.94 -15.26 -18.80
N ARG A 3 -4.02 -13.98 -19.18
CA ARG A 3 -3.35 -12.90 -18.42
C ARG A 3 -3.88 -12.95 -16.99
N SER A 4 -3.00 -13.23 -16.03
CA SER A 4 -3.33 -13.16 -14.60
C SER A 4 -3.81 -11.74 -14.28
N SER A 5 -5.11 -11.57 -14.02
CA SER A 5 -5.73 -10.28 -13.66
C SER A 5 -5.24 -9.77 -12.29
N TRP A 6 -4.67 -10.66 -11.47
CA TRP A 6 -4.18 -10.37 -10.12
C TRP A 6 -3.11 -9.27 -10.07
N TRP A 7 -2.36 -9.07 -11.16
CA TRP A 7 -1.32 -8.03 -11.22
C TRP A 7 -1.87 -6.62 -11.01
N PHE A 8 -3.14 -6.37 -11.40
CA PHE A 8 -3.74 -5.04 -11.34
C PHE A 8 -3.93 -4.61 -9.89
N GLY A 9 -4.22 -5.57 -9.01
CA GLY A 9 -4.29 -5.29 -7.57
C GLY A 9 -2.93 -5.07 -6.92
N VAL A 10 -1.85 -5.65 -7.45
CA VAL A 10 -0.48 -5.36 -6.96
C VAL A 10 -0.06 -3.95 -7.34
N VAL A 11 -0.44 -3.46 -8.53
CA VAL A 11 -0.15 -2.09 -9.00
C VAL A 11 -0.71 -1.00 -8.08
N LEU A 12 -1.69 -1.32 -7.23
CA LEU A 12 -2.25 -0.38 -6.25
C LEU A 12 -1.30 -0.06 -5.08
N PHE A 13 -0.14 -0.73 -4.97
CA PHE A 13 0.79 -0.52 -3.85
C PHE A 13 1.20 0.95 -3.60
N PRO A 14 1.31 1.88 -4.58
CA PRO A 14 1.65 3.27 -4.29
C PRO A 14 0.55 4.05 -3.57
N ALA A 15 -0.71 3.59 -3.63
CA ALA A 15 -1.81 4.24 -2.94
C ALA A 15 -1.71 4.08 -1.41
N VAL A 16 -1.15 2.96 -0.92
CA VAL A 16 -0.98 2.69 0.51
C VAL A 16 -0.08 3.73 1.22
N PRO A 17 1.16 4.02 0.76
CA PRO A 17 1.97 5.07 1.36
C PRO A 17 1.38 6.47 1.17
N ALA A 18 0.70 6.75 0.05
CA ALA A 18 0.01 8.03 -0.15
C ALA A 18 -1.08 8.27 0.92
N LEU A 19 -1.90 7.25 1.19
CA LEU A 19 -2.93 7.28 2.23
C LEU A 19 -2.32 7.35 3.64
N SER A 20 -1.19 6.68 3.89
CA SER A 20 -0.47 6.77 5.16
C SER A 20 0.09 8.18 5.40
N ILE A 21 0.68 8.81 4.38
CA ILE A 21 1.14 10.20 4.43
C ILE A 21 -0.05 11.13 4.71
N LEU A 22 -1.16 10.97 3.98
CA LEU A 22 -2.36 11.78 4.17
C LEU A 22 -2.92 11.67 5.60
N SER A 23 -2.98 10.45 6.14
CA SER A 23 -3.37 10.20 7.52
C SER A 23 -2.42 10.88 8.52
N GLY A 24 -1.10 10.79 8.28
CA GLY A 24 -0.10 11.45 9.11
C GLY A 24 -0.19 12.98 9.11
N LEU A 25 -0.40 13.60 7.94
CA LEU A 25 -0.64 15.05 7.86
C LEU A 25 -1.93 15.44 8.57
N ALA A 26 -3.02 14.71 8.33
CA ALA A 26 -4.31 15.00 8.92
C ALA A 26 -4.28 14.94 10.45
N SER A 27 -3.60 13.94 11.03
CA SER A 27 -3.38 13.84 12.48
C SER A 27 -2.60 15.03 13.04
N ARG A 28 -1.55 15.51 12.34
CA ARG A 28 -0.78 16.68 12.78
C ARG A 28 -1.62 17.95 12.74
N THR A 29 -2.43 18.14 11.70
CA THR A 29 -3.35 19.27 11.58
C THR A 29 -4.40 19.24 12.67
N PHE A 30 -4.97 18.06 12.96
CA PHE A 30 -5.94 17.88 14.04
C PHE A 30 -5.36 18.25 15.41
N LEU A 31 -4.17 17.76 15.73
CA LEU A 31 -3.49 18.07 16.99
C LEU A 31 -3.19 19.56 17.10
N ALA A 32 -2.66 20.19 16.04
CA ALA A 32 -2.38 21.62 16.03
C ALA A 32 -3.64 22.46 16.28
N ALA A 33 -4.75 22.13 15.58
CA ALA A 33 -6.05 22.80 15.75
C ALA A 33 -6.67 22.58 17.15
N SER A 34 -6.32 21.48 17.83
CA SER A 34 -6.81 21.18 19.18
C SER A 34 -6.03 21.93 20.26
N THR A 35 -4.79 22.34 19.98
CA THR A 35 -3.90 23.01 20.95
C THR A 35 -3.86 24.54 20.81
N SER A 36 -4.45 25.11 19.76
CA SER A 36 -4.49 26.56 19.54
C SER A 36 -5.51 27.25 20.45
N ALA A 37 -5.04 28.20 21.27
CA ALA A 37 -5.87 28.99 22.18
C ALA A 37 -6.61 30.17 21.52
N GLU A 38 -6.14 30.59 20.34
CA GLU A 38 -6.74 31.64 19.50
C GLU A 38 -7.43 30.97 18.30
N ASP A 39 -8.70 31.29 18.09
CA ASP A 39 -9.59 30.80 17.02
C ASP A 39 -9.61 29.27 16.81
N LEU A 40 -10.45 28.61 17.63
CA LEU A 40 -10.95 27.26 17.41
C LEU A 40 -11.64 27.17 16.04
N ASN A 41 -10.89 26.90 14.97
CA ASN A 41 -11.47 26.46 13.71
C ASN A 41 -11.89 24.99 13.83
N VAL A 42 -12.98 24.77 14.58
CA VAL A 42 -13.60 23.46 14.83
C VAL A 42 -13.81 22.69 13.52
N GLY A 43 -14.12 23.41 12.42
CA GLY A 43 -14.25 22.83 11.09
C GLY A 43 -12.96 22.17 10.58
N VAL A 44 -11.79 22.80 10.78
CA VAL A 44 -10.48 22.22 10.42
C VAL A 44 -10.19 20.98 11.28
N GLY A 45 -10.48 21.04 12.58
CA GLY A 45 -10.35 19.88 13.47
C GLY A 45 -11.19 18.68 13.01
N ILE A 46 -12.49 18.88 12.79
CA ILE A 46 -13.39 17.80 12.33
C ILE A 46 -12.96 17.26 10.96
N THR A 47 -12.64 18.14 10.02
CA THR A 47 -12.27 17.74 8.66
C THR A 47 -10.96 16.95 8.65
N SER A 48 -9.95 17.40 9.38
CA SER A 48 -8.66 16.70 9.50
C SER A 48 -8.81 15.37 10.24
N PHE A 49 -9.65 15.28 11.28
CA PHE A 49 -9.95 14.01 11.93
C PHE A 49 -10.58 13.00 10.96
N ILE A 50 -11.65 13.38 10.26
CA ILE A 50 -12.34 12.51 9.30
C ILE A 50 -11.38 12.07 8.19
N LEU A 51 -10.62 13.01 7.62
CA LEU A 51 -9.62 12.73 6.60
C LEU A 51 -8.57 11.72 7.10
N GLY A 52 -8.10 11.89 8.34
CA GLY A 52 -7.13 11.00 8.97
C GLY A 52 -7.65 9.58 9.14
N VAL A 53 -8.87 9.43 9.64
CA VAL A 53 -9.55 8.14 9.84
C VAL A 53 -9.81 7.44 8.51
N VAL A 54 -10.40 8.14 7.54
CA VAL A 54 -10.70 7.57 6.21
C VAL A 54 -9.41 7.17 5.50
N SER A 55 -8.36 7.98 5.57
CA SER A 55 -7.08 7.67 4.94
C SER A 55 -6.39 6.47 5.59
N PHE A 56 -6.44 6.36 6.93
CA PHE A 56 -5.85 5.23 7.64
C PHE A 56 -6.54 3.91 7.28
N TRP A 57 -7.87 3.85 7.39
CA TRP A 57 -8.64 2.66 7.05
C TRP A 57 -8.58 2.34 5.55
N GLY A 58 -8.58 3.36 4.70
CA GLY A 58 -8.35 3.21 3.26
C GLY A 58 -6.98 2.59 2.98
N GLY A 59 -5.93 3.03 3.67
CA GLY A 59 -4.59 2.48 3.55
C GLY A 59 -4.54 0.99 3.93
N ILE A 60 -5.18 0.60 5.03
CA ILE A 60 -5.32 -0.81 5.43
C ILE A 60 -6.06 -1.60 4.35
N PHE A 61 -7.22 -1.12 3.90
CA PHE A 61 -8.05 -1.81 2.92
C PHE A 61 -7.29 -2.05 1.60
N VAL A 62 -6.65 -1.01 1.05
CA VAL A 62 -5.85 -1.13 -0.16
C VAL A 62 -4.62 -2.04 0.08
N GLY A 63 -3.97 -1.95 1.23
CA GLY A 63 -2.85 -2.82 1.60
C GLY A 63 -3.24 -4.31 1.64
N VAL A 64 -4.44 -4.63 2.15
CA VAL A 64 -4.99 -5.99 2.13
C VAL A 64 -5.23 -6.47 0.69
N ILE A 65 -5.81 -5.62 -0.16
CA ILE A 65 -5.99 -5.93 -1.59
C ILE A 65 -4.65 -6.25 -2.24
N VAL A 66 -3.64 -5.40 -2.04
CA VAL A 66 -2.28 -5.61 -2.58
C VAL A 66 -1.71 -6.94 -2.11
N LEU A 67 -1.83 -7.27 -0.81
CA LEU A 67 -1.34 -8.54 -0.26
C LEU A 67 -2.06 -9.76 -0.87
N VAL A 68 -3.39 -9.75 -0.93
CA VAL A 68 -4.17 -10.85 -1.50
C VAL A 68 -3.83 -11.05 -2.99
N CYS A 69 -3.73 -9.95 -3.74
CA CYS A 69 -3.35 -9.97 -5.14
C CYS A 69 -1.93 -10.47 -5.35
N LEU A 70 -0.97 -10.08 -4.51
CA LEU A 70 0.40 -10.57 -4.54
C LEU A 70 0.46 -12.08 -4.26
N LEU A 71 -0.29 -12.56 -3.26
CA LEU A 71 -0.41 -13.99 -2.98
C LEU A 71 -1.00 -14.77 -4.17
N GLY A 72 -2.06 -14.25 -4.78
CA GLY A 72 -2.68 -14.82 -5.96
C GLY A 72 -1.71 -14.90 -7.14
N ASP A 73 -1.03 -13.79 -7.44
CA ASP A 73 -0.10 -13.70 -8.56
C ASP A 73 1.13 -14.61 -8.37
N VAL A 74 1.73 -14.64 -7.16
CA VAL A 74 2.81 -15.57 -6.82
C VAL A 74 2.36 -17.02 -6.96
N ARG A 75 1.16 -17.39 -6.48
CA ARG A 75 0.63 -18.77 -6.61
C ARG A 75 0.43 -19.18 -8.06
N VAL A 76 -0.07 -18.28 -8.91
CA VAL A 76 -0.27 -18.54 -10.34
C VAL A 76 1.08 -18.69 -11.04
N LEU A 77 2.01 -17.76 -10.82
CA LEU A 77 3.34 -17.78 -11.45
C LEU A 77 4.17 -18.99 -11.03
N ARG A 78 4.08 -19.44 -9.77
CA ARG A 78 4.77 -20.68 -9.34
C ARG A 78 4.30 -21.94 -10.06
N ARG A 79 3.13 -21.92 -10.72
CA ARG A 79 2.63 -23.04 -11.53
C ARG A 79 3.06 -22.95 -12.99
N THR A 80 3.59 -21.82 -13.45
CA THR A 80 4.07 -21.65 -14.81
C THR A 80 5.55 -22.00 -14.92
N ARG A 81 6.01 -22.47 -16.08
CA ARG A 81 7.42 -22.83 -16.32
C ARG A 81 8.32 -21.63 -16.60
N VAL A 82 7.76 -20.43 -16.76
CA VAL A 82 8.47 -19.23 -17.20
C VAL A 82 9.23 -18.57 -16.05
N TRP A 83 8.58 -18.41 -14.89
CA TRP A 83 9.20 -17.79 -13.71
C TRP A 83 8.51 -18.23 -12.42
N SER A 84 9.28 -18.79 -11.47
CA SER A 84 8.78 -19.18 -10.15
C SER A 84 9.24 -18.19 -9.07
N PRO A 85 8.43 -17.18 -8.70
CA PRO A 85 8.76 -16.27 -7.61
C PRO A 85 8.93 -16.99 -6.26
N SER A 86 9.89 -16.51 -5.46
CA SER A 86 10.15 -17.02 -4.10
C SER A 86 8.95 -16.82 -3.17
N ILE A 87 8.81 -17.71 -2.18
CA ILE A 87 7.81 -17.59 -1.12
C ILE A 87 8.08 -16.41 -0.16
N ALA A 88 9.21 -15.72 -0.31
CA ALA A 88 9.53 -14.50 0.43
C ALA A 88 8.69 -13.28 0.00
N TRP A 89 8.15 -13.25 -1.22
CA TRP A 89 7.32 -12.14 -1.72
C TRP A 89 6.09 -11.82 -0.84
N PRO A 90 5.33 -12.81 -0.35
CA PRO A 90 4.31 -12.60 0.68
C PRO A 90 4.77 -11.76 1.88
N LEU A 91 6.02 -11.94 2.36
CA LEU A 91 6.56 -11.16 3.48
C LEU A 91 6.70 -9.68 3.13
N VAL A 92 7.02 -9.36 1.87
CA VAL A 92 7.06 -7.98 1.36
C VAL A 92 5.66 -7.37 1.39
N GLY A 93 4.64 -8.11 0.98
CA GLY A 93 3.24 -7.66 1.07
C GLY A 93 2.78 -7.42 2.52
N ILE A 94 3.18 -8.28 3.45
CA ILE A 94 2.92 -8.10 4.89
C ILE A 94 3.63 -6.85 5.42
N ALA A 95 4.91 -6.67 5.09
CA ALA A 95 5.67 -5.48 5.47
C ALA A 95 5.06 -4.21 4.88
N HIS A 96 4.53 -4.27 3.66
CA HIS A 96 3.84 -3.17 3.02
C HIS A 96 2.54 -2.78 3.73
N LEU A 97 1.73 -3.77 4.11
CA LEU A 97 0.52 -3.56 4.90
C LEU A 97 0.85 -2.99 6.29
N ALA A 98 1.85 -3.56 6.97
CA ALA A 98 2.35 -3.07 8.25
C ALA A 98 2.91 -1.63 8.15
N GLY A 99 3.35 -1.22 6.96
CA GLY A 99 3.76 0.15 6.66
C GLY A 99 2.73 1.21 7.00
N VAL A 100 1.43 0.88 6.96
CA VAL A 100 0.36 1.82 7.34
C VAL A 100 0.49 2.26 8.80
N VAL A 101 0.95 1.36 9.68
CA VAL A 101 1.16 1.61 11.12
C VAL A 101 2.62 2.00 11.40
N LEU A 102 3.57 1.44 10.65
CA LEU A 102 5.00 1.71 10.76
C LEU A 102 5.58 2.20 9.42
N PRO A 103 5.45 3.50 9.08
CA PRO A 103 5.80 4.03 7.76
C PRO A 103 7.23 3.75 7.28
N SER A 104 8.17 3.55 8.20
CA SER A 104 9.56 3.16 7.87
C SER A 104 9.65 1.88 7.05
N LEU A 105 8.66 0.97 7.13
CA LEU A 105 8.62 -0.25 6.31
C LEU A 105 8.35 0.04 4.82
N PHE A 106 7.82 1.21 4.48
CA PHE A 106 7.66 1.60 3.07
C PHE A 106 8.99 1.77 2.35
N VAL A 107 10.05 2.17 3.06
CA VAL A 107 11.41 2.33 2.50
C VAL A 107 11.91 1.04 1.83
N LEU A 108 11.53 -0.12 2.39
CA LEU A 108 11.91 -1.42 1.83
C LEU A 108 10.80 -2.01 0.94
N SER A 109 9.55 -1.95 1.38
CA SER A 109 8.46 -2.63 0.65
C SER A 109 8.14 -1.99 -0.71
N VAL A 110 8.21 -0.66 -0.83
CA VAL A 110 7.92 0.07 -2.08
C VAL A 110 8.93 -0.29 -3.19
N PRO A 111 10.26 -0.21 -2.97
CA PRO A 111 11.24 -0.65 -3.97
C PRO A 111 11.12 -2.15 -4.31
N LEU A 112 10.87 -3.01 -3.31
CA LEU A 112 10.75 -4.44 -3.55
C LEU A 112 9.50 -4.78 -4.39
N LEU A 113 8.34 -4.18 -4.12
CA LEU A 113 7.14 -4.36 -4.94
C LEU A 113 7.30 -3.78 -6.35
N SER A 114 8.01 -2.66 -6.47
CA SER A 114 8.38 -2.10 -7.79
C SER A 114 9.26 -3.08 -8.57
N TYR A 115 10.29 -3.65 -7.91
CA TYR A 115 11.17 -4.65 -8.50
C TYR A 115 10.42 -5.93 -8.89
N TYR A 116 9.46 -6.38 -8.07
CA TYR A 116 8.60 -7.52 -8.38
C TYR A 116 7.84 -7.30 -9.69
N LEU A 117 7.18 -6.14 -9.84
CA LEU A 117 6.41 -5.81 -11.03
C LEU A 117 7.30 -5.62 -12.26
N TYR A 118 8.47 -5.00 -12.09
CA TYR A 118 9.47 -4.86 -13.14
C TYR A 118 9.90 -6.22 -13.68
N ARG A 119 10.35 -7.12 -12.80
CA ARG A 119 10.81 -8.46 -13.16
C ARG A 119 9.69 -9.30 -13.77
N ARG A 120 8.47 -9.19 -13.24
CA ARG A 120 7.29 -9.84 -13.81
C ARG A 120 7.04 -9.37 -15.24
N ARG A 121 7.12 -8.06 -15.50
CA ARG A 121 6.93 -7.49 -16.84
C ARG A 121 7.99 -8.04 -17.81
N GLU A 122 9.26 -8.03 -17.45
CA GLU A 122 10.32 -8.55 -18.32
C GLU A 122 10.14 -10.03 -18.68
N LEU A 123 9.69 -10.86 -17.73
CA LEU A 123 9.62 -12.31 -17.93
C LEU A 123 8.29 -12.79 -18.52
N VAL A 124 7.22 -11.99 -18.43
CA VAL A 124 5.85 -12.41 -18.79
C VAL A 124 5.24 -11.57 -19.95
N HIS A 125 5.89 -10.50 -20.41
CA HIS A 125 5.45 -9.70 -21.58
C HIS A 125 6.32 -9.85 -22.84
N VAL A 126 7.30 -10.77 -22.86
CA VAL A 126 8.16 -11.02 -24.05
C VAL A 126 7.54 -12.07 -25.01
N GLU A 127 6.23 -12.33 -24.90
CA GLU A 127 5.47 -13.17 -25.87
C GLU A 127 4.23 -12.43 -26.41
#